data_AF-U6KT77-F1
#
_entry.id   AF-U6KT77-F1
#
_cell.length_a   1.000
_cell.length_b   1.000
_cell.length_c   1.000
_cell.angle_alpha   90.00
_cell.angle_beta   90.00
_cell.angle_gamma   90.00
#
_symmetry.space_group_name_H-M   'P 1'
#
loop_
_entity.id
_entity.type
_entity.pdbx_description
1 polymer ?
#
loop_
_entity_poly.entity_id
_entity_poly.type
_entity_poly.pdbx_seq_one_letter_code
_entity_poly.pdbx_strand_id
1 'polypeptide(L)'
;MQQLLMRIQQQQVVTPESGSNSSSAGSSNDFTERARLLLTQLPPPFDIKAAAASRPESYENAMDAVLLQELSRYNTLITITAKRLQIVQV
;
A
#
# COMPACT_ATOMS: atom_id res chain seq x y z
N MET A 1 25.37 -9.28 27.76
CA MET A 1 24.43 -8.12 27.73
C MET A 1 24.89 -6.98 26.82
N GLN A 2 26.17 -6.58 26.80
CA GLN A 2 26.62 -5.47 25.93
C GLN A 2 26.65 -5.83 24.42
N GLN A 3 26.91 -7.08 24.06
CA GLN A 3 26.91 -7.52 22.64
C GLN A 3 25.51 -7.63 22.02
N LEU A 4 24.45 -7.65 22.83
CA LEU A 4 23.07 -7.74 22.34
C LEU A 4 22.54 -6.36 21.93
N LEU A 5 22.93 -5.31 22.67
CA LEU A 5 22.60 -3.92 22.37
C LEU A 5 23.23 -3.43 21.06
N MET A 6 24.41 -3.92 20.70
CA MET A 6 25.08 -3.59 19.44
C MET A 6 24.39 -4.22 18.21
N ARG A 7 23.73 -5.39 18.36
CA ARG A 7 22.96 -6.01 17.27
C ARG A 7 21.63 -5.32 17.02
N ILE A 8 20.95 -4.89 18.08
CA ILE A 8 19.65 -4.20 17.96
C ILE A 8 19.81 -2.85 17.25
N GLN A 9 20.93 -2.14 17.47
CA GLN A 9 21.27 -0.90 16.76
C GLN A 9 21.57 -1.09 15.27
N GLN A 10 22.02 -2.28 14.83
CA GLN A 10 22.31 -2.54 13.42
C GLN A 10 21.08 -3.05 12.63
N GLN A 11 19.97 -3.36 13.31
CA GLN A 11 18.77 -3.90 12.65
C GLN A 11 17.76 -2.81 12.24
N GLN A 12 17.99 -1.54 12.58
CA GLN A 12 17.15 -0.42 12.15
C GLN A 12 17.91 0.51 11.22
N VAL A 13 17.93 0.13 9.94
CA VAL A 13 17.45 0.89 8.77
C VAL A 13 17.99 0.15 7.55
N VAL A 14 17.26 -0.88 7.12
CA VAL A 14 17.27 -1.28 5.71
C VAL A 14 16.16 -0.46 5.07
N THR A 15 16.48 0.80 4.74
CA THR A 15 15.76 1.46 3.65
C THR A 15 16.04 0.66 2.39
N PRO A 16 15.04 0.35 1.54
CA PRO A 16 15.35 -0.11 0.20
C PRO A 16 16.19 0.98 -0.46
N GLU A 17 17.45 0.68 -0.70
CA GLU A 17 18.31 1.49 -1.53
C GLU A 17 17.72 1.49 -2.93
N SER A 18 16.95 2.54 -3.22
CA SER A 18 16.62 2.90 -4.59
C SER A 18 17.91 3.39 -5.24
N GLY A 19 18.72 2.43 -5.68
CA GLY A 19 19.88 2.67 -6.52
C GLY A 19 19.41 3.28 -7.84
N SER A 20 19.53 4.59 -7.94
CA SER A 20 19.36 5.32 -9.19
C SER A 20 20.49 6.33 -9.32
N ASN A 21 21.67 5.79 -9.64
CA ASN A 21 22.76 6.55 -10.22
C ASN A 21 22.29 7.10 -11.58
N SER A 22 21.86 8.36 -11.62
CA SER A 22 22.14 9.27 -12.75
C SER A 22 21.54 10.64 -12.48
N SER A 23 22.45 11.61 -12.34
CA SER A 23 22.21 13.01 -12.61
C SER A 23 21.51 13.20 -13.95
N SER A 24 20.23 13.53 -13.91
CA SER A 24 19.46 14.06 -15.01
C SER A 24 18.39 14.91 -14.36
N ALA A 25 18.36 16.20 -14.65
CA ALA A 25 17.27 17.07 -14.25
C ALA A 25 15.97 16.38 -14.69
N GLY A 26 15.21 15.84 -13.72
CA GLY A 26 14.11 14.93 -13.98
C GLY A 26 13.14 15.56 -14.97
N SER A 27 13.14 15.04 -16.19
CA SER A 27 12.14 15.43 -17.17
C SER A 27 10.77 15.06 -16.61
N SER A 28 9.75 15.89 -16.82
CA SER A 28 8.36 15.59 -16.41
C SER A 28 7.93 14.17 -16.79
N ASN A 29 8.48 13.64 -17.89
CA ASN A 29 8.25 12.30 -18.39
C ASN A 29 8.66 11.18 -17.41
N ASP A 30 9.74 11.33 -16.63
CA ASP A 30 10.18 10.30 -15.69
C ASP A 30 9.21 10.14 -14.52
N PHE A 31 8.60 11.25 -14.08
CA PHE A 31 7.62 11.26 -13.00
C PHE A 31 6.28 10.67 -13.46
N THR A 32 5.82 11.04 -14.66
CA THR A 32 4.61 10.49 -15.28
C THR A 32 4.72 8.98 -15.51
N GLU A 33 5.89 8.50 -15.98
CA GLU A 33 6.11 7.07 -16.21
C GLU A 33 6.10 6.27 -14.90
N ARG A 34 6.75 6.78 -13.84
CA ARG A 34 6.67 6.17 -12.50
C ARG A 34 5.25 6.15 -11.96
N ALA A 35 4.47 7.22 -12.17
CA ALA A 35 3.07 7.26 -11.76
C ALA A 35 2.22 6.23 -12.52
N ARG A 36 2.46 6.02 -13.83
CA ARG A 36 1.81 4.95 -14.60
C ARG A 36 2.19 3.57 -14.05
N LEU A 37 3.46 3.33 -13.80
CA LEU A 37 3.92 2.05 -13.24
C LEU A 37 3.23 1.76 -11.90
N LEU A 38 3.14 2.73 -10.99
CA LEU A 38 2.45 2.57 -9.71
C LEU A 38 0.95 2.29 -9.87
N LEU A 39 0.27 2.91 -10.84
CA LEU A 39 -1.14 2.59 -11.14
C LEU A 39 -1.31 1.12 -11.52
N THR A 40 -0.39 0.55 -12.31
CA THR A 40 -0.48 -0.86 -12.72
C THR A 40 -0.30 -1.86 -11.58
N GLN A 41 0.29 -1.42 -10.46
CA GLN A 41 0.53 -2.25 -9.28
C GLN A 41 -0.57 -2.14 -8.23
N LEU A 42 -1.55 -1.25 -8.41
CA LEU A 42 -2.66 -1.14 -7.46
C LEU A 42 -3.53 -2.41 -7.52
N PRO A 43 -3.83 -3.01 -6.36
CA PRO A 43 -4.72 -4.15 -6.31
C PRO A 43 -6.16 -3.75 -6.69
N PRO A 44 -6.97 -4.69 -7.19
CA PRO A 44 -8.40 -4.45 -7.37
C PRO A 44 -9.09 -4.23 -6.01
N PRO A 45 -10.21 -3.49 -5.96
CA PRO A 45 -11.03 -3.39 -4.76
C PRO A 45 -11.57 -4.73 -4.30
N PHE A 46 -11.69 -4.92 -2.99
CA PHE A 46 -12.32 -6.09 -2.38
C PHE A 46 -13.83 -6.10 -2.61
N ASP A 47 -14.39 -7.28 -2.86
CA ASP A 47 -15.85 -7.49 -2.85
C ASP A 47 -16.33 -7.68 -1.41
N ILE A 48 -16.84 -6.59 -0.84
CA ILE A 48 -17.32 -6.54 0.55
C ILE A 48 -18.56 -7.43 0.73
N LYS A 49 -19.41 -7.57 -0.31
CA LYS A 49 -20.63 -8.39 -0.21
C LYS A 49 -20.28 -9.86 -0.18
N ALA A 50 -19.36 -10.29 -1.05
CA ALA A 50 -18.84 -11.65 -1.02
C ALA A 50 -18.13 -11.96 0.31
N ALA A 51 -17.30 -11.04 0.80
CA ALA A 51 -16.63 -11.19 2.10
C ALA A 51 -17.62 -11.25 3.27
N ALA A 52 -18.73 -10.52 3.22
CA ALA A 52 -19.76 -10.58 4.24
C ALA A 52 -20.50 -11.93 4.23
N ALA A 53 -20.80 -12.47 3.04
CA ALA A 53 -21.51 -13.72 2.84
C ALA A 53 -20.69 -14.97 3.21
N SER A 54 -19.36 -14.89 3.17
CA SER A 54 -18.48 -16.00 3.58
C SER A 54 -18.37 -16.19 5.10
N ARG A 55 -18.98 -15.31 5.91
CA ARG A 55 -18.83 -15.34 7.37
C ARG A 55 -19.84 -16.30 8.02
N PRO A 56 -19.46 -17.03 9.08
CA PRO A 56 -20.39 -17.89 9.80
C PRO A 56 -21.54 -17.08 10.44
N GLU A 57 -22.79 -17.46 10.18
CA GLU A 57 -23.97 -16.75 10.70
C GLU A 57 -24.16 -16.86 12.23
N SER A 58 -23.51 -17.84 12.87
CA SER A 58 -23.83 -18.24 14.25
C SER A 58 -23.23 -17.35 15.34
N TYR A 59 -22.44 -16.31 15.00
CA TYR A 59 -21.94 -15.37 16.01
C TYR A 59 -21.61 -14.00 15.41
N GLU A 60 -22.20 -12.94 15.98
CA GLU A 60 -21.75 -11.56 15.77
C GLU A 60 -20.35 -11.40 16.41
N ASN A 61 -19.31 -11.66 15.63
CA ASN A 61 -17.93 -11.44 16.06
C ASN A 61 -17.54 -9.98 15.79
N ALA A 62 -17.12 -9.24 16.82
CA ALA A 62 -16.63 -7.88 16.66
C ALA A 62 -15.48 -7.78 15.62
N MET A 63 -14.67 -8.83 15.49
CA MET A 63 -13.59 -8.90 14.50
C MET A 63 -14.11 -9.00 13.06
N ASP A 64 -15.27 -9.62 12.86
CA ASP A 64 -15.89 -9.74 11.55
C ASP A 64 -16.42 -8.38 11.07
N ALA A 65 -17.01 -7.59 11.98
CA ALA A 65 -17.43 -6.22 11.67
C ALA A 65 -16.21 -5.32 11.37
N VAL A 66 -15.15 -5.42 12.17
CA VAL A 66 -13.89 -4.69 11.94
C VAL A 66 -13.28 -5.06 10.60
N LEU A 67 -13.27 -6.35 10.22
CA LEU A 67 -12.75 -6.77 8.93
C LEU A 67 -13.49 -6.10 7.77
N LEU A 68 -14.83 -6.12 7.77
CA LEU A 68 -15.61 -5.47 6.70
C LEU A 68 -15.37 -3.95 6.64
N GLN A 69 -15.22 -3.31 7.80
CA GLN A 69 -14.87 -1.90 7.88
C GLN A 69 -13.48 -1.63 7.28
N GLU A 70 -12.50 -2.46 7.62
CA GLU A 70 -11.14 -2.33 7.07
C GLU A 70 -11.11 -2.58 5.56
N LEU A 71 -11.84 -3.58 5.04
CA LEU A 71 -11.97 -3.79 3.58
C LEU A 71 -12.56 -2.55 2.89
N SER A 72 -13.57 -1.92 3.50
CA SER A 72 -14.16 -0.66 3.01
C SER A 72 -13.14 0.48 2.99
N ARG A 73 -12.35 0.60 4.07
CA ARG A 73 -11.28 1.60 4.20
C ARG A 73 -10.19 1.38 3.15
N TYR A 74 -9.77 0.13 2.93
CA TYR A 74 -8.79 -0.23 1.89
C TYR A 74 -9.29 0.12 0.48
N ASN A 75 -10.54 -0.20 0.15
CA ASN A 75 -11.14 0.17 -1.14
C ASN A 75 -11.12 1.69 -1.37
N THR A 76 -11.38 2.46 -0.31
CA THR A 76 -11.31 3.92 -0.34
C THR A 76 -9.88 4.40 -0.62
N LEU A 77 -8.88 3.81 0.05
CA LEU A 77 -7.47 4.15 -0.17
C LEU A 77 -7.00 3.80 -1.59
N ILE A 78 -7.37 2.63 -2.12
CA ILE A 78 -7.08 2.24 -3.51
C ILE A 78 -7.65 3.29 -4.47
N THR A 79 -8.91 3.68 -4.27
CA THR A 79 -9.61 4.67 -5.11
C THR A 79 -8.93 6.04 -5.06
N ILE A 80 -8.60 6.53 -3.86
CA ILE A 80 -7.92 7.83 -3.70
C ILE A 80 -6.55 7.78 -4.37
N THR A 81 -5.77 6.72 -4.14
CA THR A 81 -4.43 6.56 -4.69
C THR A 81 -4.47 6.55 -6.21
N ALA A 82 -5.39 5.78 -6.80
CA ALA A 82 -5.61 5.77 -8.25
C ALA A 82 -5.93 7.15 -8.80
N LYS A 83 -6.88 7.88 -8.18
CA LYS A 83 -7.25 9.25 -8.59
C LYS A 83 -6.06 10.21 -8.50
N ARG A 84 -5.25 10.13 -7.43
CA ARG A 84 -4.10 11.02 -7.25
C ARG A 84 -2.99 10.75 -8.26
N LEU A 85 -2.70 9.48 -8.56
CA LEU A 85 -1.72 9.12 -9.58
C LEU A 85 -2.17 9.52 -10.99
N GLN A 86 -3.48 9.49 -11.29
CA GLN A 86 -4.02 9.95 -12.56
C GLN A 86 -3.89 11.46 -12.77
N ILE A 87 -4.09 12.29 -11.73
CA ILE A 87 -3.95 13.75 -11.82
C ILE A 87 -2.54 14.16 -12.26
N VAL A 88 -1.53 13.41 -11.84
CA VAL A 88 -0.10 13.65 -12.15
C VAL A 88 0.26 13.29 -13.60
N GLN A 89 -0.61 12.58 -14.31
CA GLN A 89 -0.37 12.14 -15.69
C GLN A 89 -0.90 13.12 -16.75
N VAL A 90 -1.49 14.24 -16.33
CA VAL A 90 -2.01 15.31 -17.17
C VAL A 90 -1.01 16.46 -17.24
#